data_AF-Q0UA04-F1
#
_entry.id   AF-Q0UA04-F1
#
_cell.length_a   1.000
_cell.length_b   1.000
_cell.length_c   1.000
_cell.angle_alpha   90.00
_cell.angle_beta   90.00
_cell.angle_gamma   90.00
#
_symmetry.space_group_name_H-M   'P 1'
#
loop_
_entity.id
_entity.type
_entity.pdbx_description
1 polymer ?
#
loop_
_entity_poly.entity_id
_entity_poly.type
_entity_poly.pdbx_seq_one_letter_code
_entity_poly.pdbx_strand_id
1 'polypeptide(L)'
;MANPSAAVTQSAVTPVEKLESPASKWLVGWSCGKETLKDGRYDTLKGSYYVNCASGFDEQQRAVAEKYPAFPEYTAPNVWPSEELLPGFEETFRELCTLIIDIATLVARACDKYAEANIEGYQKGYLEHVVKTSIFTKARLLHYFPSPESDSKASSDAGSGDEDDWCATHLDHGCLTGLTSAMFVDEAAHQPQTGSAFKPLKELDRSPDPKAGLYIHSRTGAVTKVSIPRDCLAFQTGEALEIITQGKFKAVPHFVRGSGPGIGGKVARNTLAVFTQPNLWDKLDEGRDFAAFAKQTVEKNH
;
A
#
# COMPACT_ATOMS: atom_id res chain seq x y z
N MET A 1 -15.88 3.45 3.46
CA MET A 1 -15.63 3.56 2.00
C MET A 1 -15.95 2.22 1.37
N ALA A 2 -16.58 2.18 0.19
CA ALA A 2 -16.74 0.93 -0.55
C ALA A 2 -15.36 0.51 -1.10
N ASN A 3 -15.07 -0.80 -1.15
CA ASN A 3 -13.82 -1.31 -1.68
C ASN A 3 -13.96 -1.65 -3.17
N PRO A 4 -13.52 -0.79 -4.10
CA PRO A 4 -13.57 -1.07 -5.53
C PRO A 4 -12.69 -2.23 -5.95
N SER A 5 -11.71 -2.63 -5.15
CA SER A 5 -10.89 -3.80 -5.45
C SER A 5 -11.70 -5.11 -5.50
N ALA A 6 -12.76 -5.20 -4.71
CA ALA A 6 -13.73 -6.30 -4.78
C ALA A 6 -14.74 -6.15 -5.94
N ALA A 7 -15.16 -4.91 -6.23
CA ALA A 7 -16.13 -4.62 -7.28
C ALA A 7 -15.53 -4.72 -8.70
N VAL A 8 -14.24 -4.40 -8.84
CA VAL A 8 -13.48 -4.48 -10.09
C VAL A 8 -13.29 -5.94 -10.53
N THR A 9 -13.06 -6.87 -9.60
CA THR A 9 -12.73 -8.27 -9.95
C THR A 9 -13.90 -9.16 -10.35
N GLN A 10 -15.14 -8.78 -10.06
CA GLN A 10 -16.32 -9.64 -10.29
C GLN A 10 -17.27 -9.13 -11.38
N SER A 11 -17.01 -7.97 -12.00
CA SER A 11 -17.86 -7.39 -13.03
C SER A 11 -17.52 -7.93 -14.43
N ALA A 12 -18.45 -8.66 -15.06
CA ALA A 12 -18.38 -9.07 -16.46
C ALA A 12 -18.56 -7.92 -17.47
N VAL A 13 -18.62 -6.65 -17.02
CA VAL A 13 -19.08 -5.51 -17.83
C VAL A 13 -17.95 -4.50 -18.15
N THR A 14 -16.74 -4.66 -17.60
CA THR A 14 -15.54 -3.96 -18.10
C THR A 14 -14.30 -4.78 -17.78
N PRO A 15 -13.39 -5.06 -18.75
CA PRO A 15 -12.19 -5.82 -18.46
C PRO A 15 -11.34 -5.06 -17.46
N VAL A 16 -11.07 -5.69 -16.31
CA VAL A 16 -10.07 -5.28 -15.31
C VAL A 16 -8.75 -4.86 -15.96
N GLU A 17 -8.43 -5.46 -17.11
CA GLU A 17 -7.32 -5.16 -18.01
C GLU A 17 -7.20 -3.68 -18.39
N LYS A 18 -8.33 -2.94 -18.51
CA LYS A 18 -8.31 -1.50 -18.83
C LYS A 18 -7.82 -0.64 -17.67
N LEU A 19 -7.83 -1.19 -16.46
CA LEU A 19 -7.29 -0.54 -15.27
C LEU A 19 -5.86 -0.95 -14.99
N GLU A 20 -5.31 -1.95 -15.70
CA GLU A 20 -3.92 -2.36 -15.54
C GLU A 20 -2.98 -1.45 -16.34
N SER A 21 -1.76 -1.25 -15.82
CA SER A 21 -0.68 -0.62 -16.57
C SER A 21 0.55 -1.54 -16.59
N PRO A 22 0.63 -2.49 -17.55
CA PRO A 22 1.79 -3.37 -17.70
C PRO A 22 3.11 -2.61 -17.90
N ALA A 23 3.07 -1.47 -18.61
CA ALA A 23 4.25 -0.63 -18.83
C ALA A 23 4.84 -0.07 -17.51
N SER A 24 4.01 0.11 -16.48
CA SER A 24 4.42 0.55 -15.15
C SER A 24 4.81 -0.62 -14.23
N LYS A 25 4.99 -1.84 -14.77
CA LYS A 25 5.17 -3.08 -13.98
C LYS A 25 3.98 -3.34 -13.04
N TRP A 26 2.77 -2.94 -13.45
CA TRP A 26 1.54 -3.02 -12.64
C TRP A 26 1.61 -2.24 -11.32
N LEU A 27 2.45 -1.21 -11.23
CA LEU A 27 2.58 -0.31 -10.07
C LEU A 27 1.79 1.01 -10.25
N VAL A 28 0.93 1.08 -11.26
CA VAL A 28 -0.10 2.09 -11.49
C VAL A 28 -1.39 1.39 -11.94
N GLY A 29 -2.52 1.80 -11.39
CA GLY A 29 -3.81 1.17 -11.62
C GLY A 29 -3.93 -0.19 -10.93
N TRP A 30 -4.69 -1.11 -11.52
CA TRP A 30 -4.98 -2.42 -10.98
C TRP A 30 -3.84 -3.43 -11.14
N SER A 31 -3.64 -4.26 -10.11
CA SER A 31 -2.72 -5.40 -10.10
C SER A 31 -3.29 -6.53 -9.24
N CYS A 32 -3.38 -7.74 -9.80
CA CYS A 32 -3.77 -8.97 -9.09
C CYS A 32 -3.14 -10.17 -9.81
N GLY A 33 -2.57 -11.13 -9.07
CA GLY A 33 -1.97 -12.32 -9.69
C GLY A 33 -0.74 -12.05 -10.54
N LYS A 34 -0.05 -10.92 -10.33
CA LYS A 34 1.16 -10.53 -11.10
C LYS A 34 2.46 -10.70 -10.30
N GLU A 35 2.37 -10.72 -8.96
CA GLU A 35 3.51 -10.94 -8.06
C GLU A 35 3.68 -12.44 -7.81
N THR A 36 4.92 -12.93 -7.83
CA THR A 36 5.25 -14.34 -7.57
C THR A 36 5.52 -14.57 -6.09
N LEU A 37 4.86 -15.55 -5.48
CA LEU A 37 5.14 -16.03 -4.12
C LEU A 37 6.47 -16.81 -4.08
N LYS A 38 6.99 -17.05 -2.87
CA LYS A 38 8.28 -17.77 -2.64
C LYS A 38 8.34 -19.16 -3.28
N ASP A 39 7.20 -19.78 -3.55
CA ASP A 39 7.07 -21.10 -4.15
C ASP A 39 6.89 -21.09 -5.69
N GLY A 40 6.97 -19.90 -6.31
CA GLY A 40 6.82 -19.75 -7.75
C GLY A 40 5.37 -19.62 -8.23
N ARG A 41 4.36 -19.68 -7.35
CA ARG A 41 2.95 -19.45 -7.70
C ARG A 41 2.62 -17.96 -7.69
N TYR A 42 1.72 -17.53 -8.57
CA TYR A 42 1.22 -16.16 -8.55
C TYR A 42 0.31 -15.90 -7.35
N ASP A 43 0.48 -14.75 -6.69
CA ASP A 43 -0.38 -14.30 -5.59
C ASP A 43 -1.73 -13.81 -6.14
N THR A 44 -2.72 -14.70 -6.18
CA THR A 44 -4.09 -14.40 -6.59
C THR A 44 -5.00 -14.02 -5.42
N LEU A 45 -4.48 -14.06 -4.18
CA LEU A 45 -5.24 -13.74 -2.97
C LEU A 45 -5.10 -12.28 -2.54
N LYS A 46 -4.38 -11.48 -3.33
CA LYS A 46 -4.16 -10.05 -3.09
C LYS A 46 -4.38 -9.22 -4.35
N GLY A 47 -5.33 -8.29 -4.27
CA GLY A 47 -5.56 -7.21 -5.22
C GLY A 47 -4.94 -5.91 -4.72
N SER A 48 -4.28 -5.17 -5.61
CA SER A 48 -3.70 -3.85 -5.34
C SER A 48 -4.14 -2.86 -6.40
N TYR A 49 -4.53 -1.67 -5.98
CA TYR A 49 -4.82 -0.54 -6.86
C TYR A 49 -3.92 0.64 -6.50
N TYR A 50 -3.06 1.04 -7.43
CA TYR A 50 -2.00 2.03 -7.22
C TYR A 50 -2.32 3.36 -7.88
N VAL A 51 -2.07 4.44 -7.16
CA VAL A 51 -2.27 5.81 -7.65
C VAL A 51 -1.12 6.68 -7.14
N ASN A 52 -0.54 7.51 -8.00
CA ASN A 52 0.23 8.65 -7.52
C ASN A 52 -0.75 9.74 -7.06
N CYS A 53 -0.80 9.93 -5.74
CA CYS A 53 -1.77 10.79 -5.07
C CYS A 53 -1.16 12.11 -4.59
N ALA A 54 0.06 12.42 -5.03
CA ALA A 54 0.68 13.71 -4.73
C ALA A 54 -0.03 14.87 -5.41
N SER A 55 -0.13 16.00 -4.70
CA SER A 55 -0.63 17.25 -5.27
C SER A 55 0.29 17.71 -6.41
N GLY A 56 -0.29 18.05 -7.56
CA GLY A 56 0.46 18.54 -8.73
C GLY A 56 1.14 17.46 -9.57
N PHE A 57 0.98 16.16 -9.26
CA PHE A 57 1.52 15.10 -10.12
C PHE A 57 0.94 15.16 -11.53
N ASP A 58 -0.40 15.24 -11.67
CA ASP A 58 -1.07 15.21 -12.98
C ASP A 58 -0.61 16.36 -13.91
N GLU A 59 -0.30 17.53 -13.33
CA GLU A 59 0.21 18.71 -14.05
C GLU A 59 1.65 18.52 -14.53
N GLN A 60 2.47 17.83 -13.74
CA GLN A 60 3.90 17.62 -14.00
C GLN A 60 4.20 16.27 -14.67
N GLN A 61 3.20 15.39 -14.80
CA GLN A 61 3.33 13.99 -15.20
C GLN A 61 4.14 13.84 -16.50
N ARG A 62 3.79 14.59 -17.55
CA ARG A 62 4.48 14.52 -18.85
C ARG A 62 5.95 14.91 -18.75
N ALA A 63 6.24 16.01 -18.06
CA ALA A 63 7.61 16.50 -17.89
C ALA A 63 8.47 15.49 -17.10
N VAL A 64 7.92 14.86 -16.06
CA VAL A 64 8.67 13.87 -15.28
C VAL A 64 8.82 12.54 -16.00
N ALA A 65 7.84 12.13 -16.81
CA ALA A 65 7.97 10.94 -17.66
C ALA A 65 9.06 11.12 -18.73
N GLU A 66 9.16 12.31 -19.34
CA GLU A 66 10.24 12.65 -20.27
C GLU A 66 11.62 12.69 -19.59
N LYS A 67 11.68 13.22 -18.36
CA LYS A 67 12.94 13.32 -17.60
C LYS A 67 13.39 11.98 -17.03
N TYR A 68 12.46 11.10 -16.67
CA TYR A 68 12.72 9.78 -16.05
C TYR A 68 12.00 8.65 -16.80
N PRO A 69 12.35 8.39 -18.08
CA PRO A 69 11.67 7.38 -18.90
C PRO A 69 11.91 5.94 -18.43
N ALA A 70 12.97 5.71 -17.65
CA ALA A 70 13.30 4.41 -17.08
C ALA A 70 12.49 4.07 -15.79
N PHE A 71 11.62 4.96 -15.35
CA PHE A 71 10.84 4.83 -14.10
C PHE A 71 9.32 4.91 -14.35
N PRO A 72 8.75 4.15 -15.30
CA PRO A 72 7.32 4.22 -15.59
C PRO A 72 6.43 3.85 -14.38
N GLU A 73 6.94 3.06 -13.44
CA GLU A 73 6.27 2.80 -12.16
C GLU A 73 6.06 4.05 -11.32
N TYR A 74 6.86 5.12 -11.50
CA TYR A 74 6.71 6.38 -10.79
C TYR A 74 6.10 7.49 -11.65
N THR A 75 6.29 7.43 -12.97
CA THR A 75 5.97 8.53 -13.88
C THR A 75 4.76 8.28 -14.78
N ALA A 76 4.25 7.05 -14.88
CA ALA A 76 3.06 6.77 -15.69
C ALA A 76 1.83 7.54 -15.16
N PRO A 77 0.93 7.98 -16.05
CA PRO A 77 -0.31 8.64 -15.63
C PRO A 77 -1.19 7.68 -14.84
N ASN A 78 -1.93 8.23 -13.87
CA ASN A 78 -2.92 7.47 -13.10
C ASN A 78 -3.99 6.86 -14.02
N VAL A 79 -4.45 5.66 -13.69
CA VAL A 79 -5.50 4.94 -14.43
C VAL A 79 -6.74 4.82 -13.56
N TRP A 80 -7.64 5.79 -13.68
CA TRP A 80 -8.89 5.85 -12.92
C TRP A 80 -10.00 5.00 -13.54
N PRO A 81 -10.85 4.31 -12.73
CA PRO A 81 -12.09 3.75 -13.23
C PRO A 81 -13.02 4.86 -13.71
N SER A 82 -13.85 4.56 -14.71
CA SER A 82 -14.85 5.52 -15.18
C SER A 82 -15.92 5.77 -14.10
N GLU A 83 -16.51 6.95 -14.13
CA GLU A 83 -17.68 7.30 -13.30
C GLU A 83 -18.87 6.35 -13.53
N GLU A 84 -19.00 5.79 -14.73
CA GLU A 84 -20.01 4.76 -15.02
C GLU A 84 -19.73 3.43 -14.33
N LEU A 85 -18.46 3.11 -14.04
CA LEU A 85 -18.06 1.85 -13.42
C LEU A 85 -18.07 1.98 -11.89
N LEU A 86 -17.49 3.05 -11.36
CA LEU A 86 -17.36 3.33 -9.93
C LEU A 86 -17.60 4.82 -9.66
N PRO A 87 -18.87 5.24 -9.57
CA PRO A 87 -19.23 6.64 -9.36
C PRO A 87 -18.56 7.24 -8.12
N GLY A 88 -17.94 8.42 -8.27
CA GLY A 88 -17.32 9.20 -7.18
C GLY A 88 -16.04 8.60 -6.60
N PHE A 89 -15.47 7.55 -7.22
CA PHE A 89 -14.31 6.87 -6.67
C PHE A 89 -13.06 7.76 -6.67
N GLU A 90 -12.76 8.42 -7.80
CA GLU A 90 -11.56 9.27 -7.91
C GLU A 90 -11.58 10.39 -6.87
N GLU A 91 -12.70 11.09 -6.74
CA GLU A 91 -12.89 12.18 -5.78
C GLU A 91 -12.67 11.69 -4.34
N THR A 92 -13.38 10.62 -3.94
CA THR A 92 -13.28 10.05 -2.58
C THR A 92 -11.86 9.56 -2.28
N PHE A 93 -11.20 8.93 -3.25
CA PHE A 93 -9.85 8.41 -3.08
C PHE A 93 -8.84 9.55 -2.88
N ARG A 94 -8.95 10.61 -3.68
CA ARG A 94 -8.09 11.79 -3.58
C ARG A 94 -8.29 12.49 -2.24
N GLU A 95 -9.54 12.73 -1.82
CA GLU A 95 -9.86 13.36 -0.53
C GLU A 95 -9.21 12.61 0.65
N LEU A 96 -9.33 11.29 0.67
CA LEU A 96 -8.72 10.46 1.71
C LEU A 96 -7.18 10.51 1.66
N CYS A 97 -6.58 10.44 0.47
CA CYS A 97 -5.13 10.53 0.34
C CYS A 97 -4.62 11.90 0.81
N THR A 98 -5.31 12.99 0.46
CA THR A 98 -4.99 14.34 0.95
C THR A 98 -5.04 14.40 2.47
N LEU A 99 -6.09 13.87 3.11
CA LEU A 99 -6.18 13.79 4.57
C LEU A 99 -4.98 13.05 5.18
N ILE A 100 -4.60 11.90 4.61
CA ILE A 100 -3.47 11.11 5.10
C ILE A 100 -2.15 11.87 4.93
N ILE A 101 -1.95 12.58 3.80
CA ILE A 101 -0.75 13.38 3.52
C ILE A 101 -0.65 14.60 4.45
N ASP A 102 -1.77 15.27 4.72
CA ASP A 102 -1.83 16.40 5.66
C ASP A 102 -1.45 15.97 7.08
N ILE A 103 -1.93 14.79 7.51
CA ILE A 103 -1.54 14.22 8.81
C ILE A 103 -0.08 13.75 8.78
N ALA A 104 0.37 13.13 7.67
CA ALA A 104 1.77 12.73 7.49
C ALA A 104 2.71 13.94 7.61
N THR A 105 2.29 15.11 7.16
CA THR A 105 3.04 16.37 7.30
C THR A 105 3.24 16.75 8.77
N LEU A 106 2.23 16.54 9.62
CA LEU A 106 2.35 16.80 11.05
C LEU A 106 3.30 15.81 11.73
N VAL A 107 3.22 14.53 11.35
CA VAL A 107 4.13 13.47 11.82
C VAL A 107 5.56 13.76 11.39
N ALA A 108 5.76 14.14 10.12
CA ALA A 108 7.04 14.51 9.54
C ALA A 108 7.71 15.65 10.32
N ARG A 109 6.97 16.72 10.64
CA ARG A 109 7.46 17.82 11.46
C ARG A 109 7.92 17.38 12.85
N ALA A 110 7.22 16.41 13.45
CA ALA A 110 7.63 15.86 14.75
C ALA A 110 8.92 15.03 14.64
N CYS A 111 9.06 14.24 13.57
CA CYS A 111 10.28 13.52 13.24
C CYS A 111 11.45 14.47 12.97
N ASP A 112 11.24 15.56 12.23
CA ASP A 112 12.24 16.60 11.97
C ASP A 112 12.78 17.20 13.26
N LYS A 113 11.91 17.57 14.21
CA LYS A 113 12.34 18.09 15.52
C LYS A 113 13.28 17.15 16.25
N TYR A 114 13.02 15.85 16.19
CA TYR A 114 13.91 14.85 16.77
C TYR A 114 15.22 14.75 15.97
N ALA A 115 15.15 14.65 14.64
CA ALA A 115 16.31 14.50 13.78
C ALA A 115 17.27 15.69 13.88
N GLU A 116 16.76 16.92 13.83
CA GLU A 116 17.53 18.17 14.00
C GLU A 116 18.31 18.21 15.32
N ALA A 117 17.74 17.65 16.40
CA ALA A 117 18.37 17.64 17.71
C ALA A 117 19.36 16.49 17.93
N ASN A 118 19.28 15.41 17.13
CA ASN A 118 19.97 14.14 17.43
C ASN A 118 20.85 13.60 16.29
N ILE A 119 20.87 14.27 15.14
CA ILE A 119 21.59 13.82 13.94
C ILE A 119 22.44 14.96 13.42
N GLU A 120 23.76 14.79 13.51
CA GLU A 120 24.71 15.74 12.95
C GLU A 120 24.57 15.79 11.43
N GLY A 121 24.53 17.00 10.87
CA GLY A 121 24.38 17.21 9.43
C GLY A 121 22.96 17.02 8.89
N TYR A 122 21.95 16.78 9.74
CA TYR A 122 20.56 16.69 9.29
C TYR A 122 20.08 18.01 8.71
N GLN A 123 19.55 17.98 7.49
CA GLN A 123 18.95 19.16 6.87
C GLN A 123 17.67 19.53 7.62
N LYS A 124 17.63 20.76 8.14
CA LYS A 124 16.49 21.32 8.87
C LYS A 124 15.19 21.18 8.07
N GLY A 125 14.16 20.60 8.68
CA GLY A 125 12.83 20.43 8.08
C GLY A 125 12.78 19.54 6.82
N TYR A 126 13.77 18.66 6.63
CA TYR A 126 13.87 17.85 5.41
C TYR A 126 12.64 16.96 5.21
N LEU A 127 12.18 16.24 6.25
CA LEU A 127 11.10 15.27 6.07
C LEU A 127 9.77 15.98 5.82
N GLU A 128 9.46 17.06 6.56
CA GLU A 128 8.27 17.87 6.31
C GLU A 128 8.30 18.44 4.88
N HIS A 129 9.46 18.89 4.40
CA HIS A 129 9.62 19.34 3.02
C HIS A 129 9.26 18.23 2.02
N VAL A 130 9.88 17.05 2.14
CA VAL A 130 9.61 15.90 1.27
C VAL A 130 8.12 15.55 1.23
N VAL A 131 7.48 15.43 2.39
CA VAL A 131 6.05 15.06 2.44
C VAL A 131 5.16 16.10 1.75
N LYS A 132 5.50 17.40 1.87
CA LYS A 132 4.72 18.49 1.28
C LYS A 132 4.95 18.68 -0.22
N THR A 133 6.17 18.47 -0.69
CA THR A 133 6.60 18.93 -2.04
C THR A 133 6.84 17.79 -3.01
N SER A 134 6.93 16.55 -2.53
CA SER A 134 7.11 15.40 -3.42
C SER A 134 5.89 15.19 -4.31
N ILE A 135 6.15 15.07 -5.61
CA ILE A 135 5.13 14.71 -6.61
C ILE A 135 5.06 13.20 -6.87
N PHE A 136 5.71 12.39 -6.03
CA PHE A 136 5.80 10.93 -6.20
C PHE A 136 5.11 10.14 -5.07
N THR A 137 4.39 10.80 -4.16
CA THR A 137 3.61 10.13 -3.11
C THR A 137 2.62 9.13 -3.71
N LYS A 138 2.74 7.86 -3.32
CA LYS A 138 1.98 6.76 -3.90
C LYS A 138 0.99 6.19 -2.90
N ALA A 139 -0.22 5.95 -3.35
CA ALA A 139 -1.22 5.19 -2.61
C ALA A 139 -1.33 3.77 -3.18
N ARG A 140 -1.56 2.79 -2.31
CA ARG A 140 -1.92 1.41 -2.63
C ARG A 140 -3.17 1.05 -1.84
N LEU A 141 -4.29 0.90 -2.53
CA LEU A 141 -5.49 0.31 -1.98
C LEU A 141 -5.38 -1.20 -2.10
N LEU A 142 -5.34 -1.88 -0.95
CA LEU A 142 -5.21 -3.32 -0.85
C LEU A 142 -6.55 -3.98 -0.56
N HIS A 143 -6.73 -5.13 -1.18
CA HIS A 143 -7.81 -6.05 -0.92
C HIS A 143 -7.25 -7.45 -0.84
N TYR A 144 -7.48 -8.10 0.28
CA TYR A 144 -7.17 -9.49 0.46
C TYR A 144 -8.46 -10.28 0.22
N PHE A 145 -8.42 -11.13 -0.80
CA PHE A 145 -9.55 -11.96 -1.18
C PHE A 145 -9.81 -13.01 -0.09
N PRO A 146 -11.07 -13.45 0.07
CA PRO A 146 -11.35 -14.55 0.98
C PRO A 146 -10.67 -15.84 0.53
N SER A 147 -10.16 -16.62 1.49
CA SER A 147 -9.48 -17.89 1.21
C SER A 147 -10.44 -18.89 0.55
N PRO A 148 -10.04 -19.56 -0.54
CA PRO A 148 -10.89 -20.55 -1.20
C PRO A 148 -11.12 -21.78 -0.29
N GLU A 149 -12.35 -22.31 -0.31
CA GLU A 149 -12.77 -23.43 0.56
C GLU A 149 -11.91 -24.70 0.42
N SER A 150 -11.24 -24.87 -0.72
CA SER A 150 -10.40 -26.04 -1.05
C SER A 150 -9.09 -26.14 -0.29
N ASP A 151 -8.58 -25.04 0.30
CA ASP A 151 -7.31 -25.06 1.05
C ASP A 151 -7.44 -25.64 2.46
N SER A 152 -8.66 -25.99 2.87
CA SER A 152 -8.97 -26.62 4.16
C SER A 152 -8.50 -28.08 4.29
N LYS A 153 -8.00 -28.71 3.22
CA LYS A 153 -7.58 -30.13 3.22
C LYS A 153 -6.09 -30.39 2.94
N ALA A 154 -5.26 -29.37 2.73
CA ALA A 154 -3.88 -29.56 2.26
C ALA A 154 -2.76 -29.24 3.28
N SER A 155 -3.08 -28.90 4.52
CA SER A 155 -2.07 -28.55 5.54
C SER A 155 -2.07 -29.49 6.75
N SER A 156 -2.02 -30.80 6.52
CA SER A 156 -1.75 -31.79 7.58
C SER A 156 -0.26 -32.11 7.76
N ASP A 157 0.65 -31.29 7.21
CA ASP A 157 2.11 -31.48 7.39
C ASP A 157 2.87 -30.14 7.57
N ALA A 158 2.28 -29.22 8.35
CA ALA A 158 2.89 -27.92 8.67
C ALA A 158 3.71 -28.00 9.97
N GLY A 159 4.88 -28.64 9.89
CA GLY A 159 5.98 -28.43 10.85
C GLY A 159 6.68 -27.07 10.70
N SER A 160 6.27 -26.26 9.72
CA SER A 160 6.62 -24.85 9.53
C SER A 160 5.50 -24.18 8.73
N GLY A 161 4.42 -23.77 9.38
CA GLY A 161 3.36 -23.01 8.72
C GLY A 161 3.87 -21.62 8.37
N ASP A 162 3.95 -21.28 7.08
CA ASP A 162 4.31 -19.92 6.64
C ASP A 162 3.30 -18.93 7.23
N GLU A 163 3.76 -18.13 8.19
CA GLU A 163 2.95 -17.20 8.99
C GLU A 163 2.55 -15.91 8.24
N ASP A 164 2.97 -15.80 6.96
CA ASP A 164 2.94 -14.61 6.10
C ASP A 164 2.19 -14.85 4.76
N ASP A 165 1.03 -15.49 4.80
CA ASP A 165 0.28 -15.98 3.62
C ASP A 165 -0.38 -14.88 2.75
N TRP A 166 -0.84 -13.76 3.32
CA TRP A 166 -1.47 -12.66 2.58
C TRP A 166 -0.46 -11.62 2.08
N CYS A 167 0.58 -11.35 2.86
CA CYS A 167 1.67 -10.50 2.44
C CYS A 167 2.93 -10.87 3.21
N ALA A 168 3.96 -11.31 2.47
CA ALA A 168 5.26 -11.65 3.03
C ALA A 168 5.88 -10.50 3.84
N THR A 169 6.73 -10.84 4.81
CA THR A 169 7.55 -9.86 5.54
C THR A 169 8.36 -8.98 4.57
N HIS A 170 8.16 -7.67 4.65
CA HIS A 170 8.86 -6.68 3.82
C HIS A 170 9.04 -5.34 4.56
N LEU A 171 9.76 -4.42 3.90
CA LEU A 171 9.94 -3.03 4.31
C LEU A 171 9.32 -2.11 3.27
N ASP A 172 8.74 -1.00 3.72
CA ASP A 172 8.33 0.07 2.82
C ASP A 172 9.54 0.91 2.40
N HIS A 173 9.60 1.27 1.13
CA HIS A 173 10.78 1.95 0.57
C HIS A 173 10.80 3.47 0.85
N GLY A 174 9.63 4.08 1.09
CA GLY A 174 9.46 5.52 1.27
C GLY A 174 9.96 6.06 2.61
N CYS A 175 9.53 7.26 2.96
CA CYS A 175 9.85 7.88 4.25
C CYS A 175 8.86 7.48 5.34
N LEU A 176 7.59 7.87 5.18
CA LEU A 176 6.49 7.49 6.07
C LEU A 176 5.39 6.81 5.26
N THR A 177 4.81 5.76 5.82
CA THR A 177 3.59 5.13 5.30
C THR A 177 2.43 5.42 6.24
N GLY A 178 1.44 6.16 5.76
CA GLY A 178 0.16 6.33 6.43
C GLY A 178 -0.77 5.17 6.09
N LEU A 179 -1.34 4.51 7.10
CA LEU A 179 -2.19 3.34 6.93
C LEU A 179 -3.56 3.57 7.60
N THR A 180 -4.64 3.29 6.87
CA THR A 180 -5.99 3.27 7.44
C THR A 180 -6.20 2.03 8.32
N SER A 181 -7.18 2.10 9.23
CA SER A 181 -7.70 0.87 9.85
C SER A 181 -8.20 -0.12 8.79
N ALA A 182 -8.08 -1.41 9.09
CA ALA A 182 -8.57 -2.45 8.21
C ALA A 182 -10.09 -2.53 8.25
N MET A 183 -10.73 -2.52 7.08
CA MET A 183 -12.14 -2.82 6.92
C MET A 183 -12.33 -4.29 6.56
N PHE A 184 -13.25 -4.97 7.23
CA PHE A 184 -13.60 -6.36 6.96
C PHE A 184 -15.01 -6.43 6.35
N VAL A 185 -15.19 -7.19 5.28
CA VAL A 185 -16.49 -7.29 4.59
C VAL A 185 -16.78 -8.75 4.28
N ASP A 186 -17.98 -9.22 4.62
CA ASP A 186 -18.49 -10.52 4.16
C ASP A 186 -19.07 -10.38 2.75
N GLU A 187 -18.31 -10.83 1.76
CA GLU A 187 -18.66 -10.69 0.35
C GLU A 187 -19.67 -11.74 -0.12
N ALA A 188 -19.90 -12.81 0.65
CA ALA A 188 -21.00 -13.73 0.39
C ALA A 188 -22.34 -13.08 0.75
N ALA A 189 -22.38 -12.40 1.90
CA ALA A 189 -23.58 -11.73 2.38
C ALA A 189 -23.86 -10.43 1.63
N HIS A 190 -22.82 -9.73 1.17
CA HIS A 190 -22.93 -8.47 0.45
C HIS A 190 -22.03 -8.49 -0.78
N GLN A 191 -22.53 -9.03 -1.87
CA GLN A 191 -21.77 -9.08 -3.13
C GLN A 191 -21.45 -7.67 -3.62
N PRO A 192 -20.18 -7.37 -3.95
CA PRO A 192 -19.80 -6.12 -4.59
C PRO A 192 -20.62 -5.84 -5.86
N GLN A 193 -21.08 -4.61 -6.02
CA GLN A 193 -21.83 -4.16 -7.20
C GLN A 193 -21.13 -2.94 -7.81
N THR A 194 -21.24 -2.78 -9.13
CA THR A 194 -20.67 -1.65 -9.90
C THR A 194 -21.75 -0.87 -10.63
N GLY A 195 -21.36 0.28 -11.18
CA GLY A 195 -22.22 1.18 -11.96
C GLY A 195 -23.47 1.61 -11.22
N SER A 196 -24.62 1.59 -11.88
CA SER A 196 -25.89 2.07 -11.30
C SER A 196 -26.36 1.27 -10.07
N ALA A 197 -25.84 0.06 -9.89
CA ALA A 197 -26.12 -0.78 -8.73
C ALA A 197 -25.12 -0.61 -7.58
N PHE A 198 -24.07 0.22 -7.76
CA PHE A 198 -23.05 0.45 -6.76
C PHE A 198 -23.66 0.95 -5.44
N LYS A 199 -23.28 0.27 -4.35
CA LYS A 199 -23.67 0.63 -2.98
C LYS A 199 -22.52 0.35 -2.02
N PRO A 200 -22.37 1.16 -0.95
CA PRO A 200 -21.43 0.85 0.12
C PRO A 200 -21.69 -0.53 0.74
N LEU A 201 -20.61 -1.30 0.93
CA LEU A 201 -20.68 -2.61 1.56
C LEU A 201 -20.76 -2.49 3.08
N LYS A 202 -21.45 -3.43 3.72
CA LYS A 202 -21.56 -3.48 5.18
C LYS A 202 -20.24 -3.99 5.77
N GLU A 203 -19.57 -3.12 6.52
CA GLU A 203 -18.37 -3.48 7.27
C GLU A 203 -18.73 -4.34 8.50
N LEU A 204 -17.90 -5.35 8.80
CA LEU A 204 -17.96 -6.14 10.02
C LEU A 204 -17.27 -5.40 11.17
N ASP A 205 -17.72 -5.62 12.42
CA ASP A 205 -17.15 -4.99 13.61
C ASP A 205 -15.65 -5.28 13.79
N ARG A 206 -15.23 -6.50 13.45
CA ARG A 206 -13.85 -7.00 13.54
C ARG A 206 -13.64 -8.19 12.61
N SER A 207 -12.38 -8.57 12.41
CA SER A 207 -12.03 -9.82 11.75
C SER A 207 -12.72 -11.01 12.45
N PRO A 208 -13.32 -11.95 11.69
CA PRO A 208 -13.83 -13.20 12.24
C PRO A 208 -12.70 -14.10 12.77
N ASP A 209 -11.50 -14.01 12.21
CA ASP A 209 -10.30 -14.65 12.76
C ASP A 209 -9.49 -13.64 13.60
N PRO A 210 -9.33 -13.84 14.93
CA PRO A 210 -8.53 -12.98 15.78
C PRO A 210 -7.02 -13.04 15.48
N LYS A 211 -6.53 -13.98 14.67
CA LYS A 211 -5.14 -14.06 14.19
C LYS A 211 -4.93 -13.43 12.82
N ALA A 212 -5.98 -13.19 12.03
CA ALA A 212 -5.84 -12.46 10.77
C ALA A 212 -5.55 -10.98 11.01
N GLY A 213 -4.64 -10.38 10.25
CA GLY A 213 -4.34 -8.96 10.31
C GLY A 213 -2.87 -8.60 10.12
N LEU A 214 -2.54 -7.35 10.45
CA LEU A 214 -1.20 -6.77 10.30
C LEU A 214 -0.31 -7.17 11.49
N TYR A 215 0.92 -7.57 11.18
CA TYR A 215 1.95 -7.90 12.14
C TYR A 215 3.23 -7.12 11.84
N ILE A 216 3.97 -6.77 12.89
CA ILE A 216 5.27 -6.10 12.79
C ILE A 216 6.33 -6.89 13.55
N HIS A 217 7.57 -6.82 13.08
CA HIS A 217 8.73 -7.21 13.87
C HIS A 217 9.24 -6.00 14.64
N SER A 218 9.12 -6.08 15.97
CA SER A 218 9.68 -5.05 16.85
C SER A 218 11.22 -5.09 16.84
N ARG A 219 11.84 -4.03 17.38
CA ARG A 219 13.31 -3.92 17.47
C ARG A 219 13.96 -4.99 18.36
N THR A 220 13.18 -5.66 19.21
CA THR A 220 13.65 -6.79 20.03
C THR A 220 13.49 -8.14 19.33
N GLY A 221 13.02 -8.15 18.08
CA GLY A 221 12.72 -9.36 17.32
C GLY A 221 11.33 -9.94 17.61
N ALA A 222 10.57 -9.38 18.55
CA ALA A 222 9.24 -9.88 18.87
C ALA A 222 8.23 -9.53 17.76
N VAL A 223 7.44 -10.53 17.35
CA VAL A 223 6.32 -10.37 16.42
C VAL A 223 5.10 -9.83 17.19
N THR A 224 4.56 -8.70 16.74
CA THR A 224 3.42 -8.02 17.39
C THR A 224 2.30 -7.79 16.41
N LYS A 225 1.08 -8.22 16.77
CA LYS A 225 -0.12 -7.90 15.99
C LYS A 225 -0.53 -6.45 16.23
N VAL A 226 -0.72 -5.69 15.15
CA VAL A 226 -1.16 -4.30 15.20
C VAL A 226 -2.67 -4.23 14.95
N SER A 227 -3.38 -3.52 15.84
CA SER A 227 -4.80 -3.22 15.70
C SER A 227 -5.00 -1.71 15.70
N ILE A 228 -5.22 -1.14 14.51
CA ILE A 228 -5.47 0.29 14.33
C ILE A 228 -6.95 0.55 14.66
N PRO A 229 -7.28 1.45 15.60
CA PRO A 229 -8.67 1.84 15.87
C PRO A 229 -9.38 2.39 14.61
N ARG A 230 -10.69 2.21 14.52
CA ARG A 230 -11.52 2.56 13.33
C ARG A 230 -11.41 4.03 12.92
N ASP A 231 -11.22 4.91 13.89
CA ASP A 231 -11.16 6.36 13.76
C ASP A 231 -9.72 6.88 13.75
N CYS A 232 -8.73 6.00 13.56
CA CYS A 232 -7.32 6.33 13.63
C CYS A 232 -6.58 5.98 12.33
N LEU A 233 -5.51 6.74 12.08
CA LEU A 233 -4.44 6.37 11.14
C LEU A 233 -3.23 5.87 11.93
N ALA A 234 -2.49 4.93 11.35
CA ALA A 234 -1.15 4.57 11.83
C ALA A 234 -0.10 5.10 10.85
N PHE A 235 1.08 5.42 11.38
CA PHE A 235 2.24 5.81 10.59
C PHE A 235 3.42 4.93 10.95
N GLN A 236 4.08 4.39 9.93
CA GLN A 236 5.34 3.68 10.08
C GLN A 236 6.45 4.31 9.23
N THR A 237 7.69 4.08 9.64
CA THR A 237 8.88 4.57 8.94
C THR A 237 9.35 3.57 7.91
N GLY A 238 9.82 4.06 6.76
CA GLY A 238 10.38 3.26 5.66
C GLY A 238 11.89 3.43 5.49
N GLU A 239 12.43 2.72 4.49
CA GLU A 239 13.87 2.61 4.23
C GLU A 239 14.52 3.95 3.85
N ALA A 240 13.85 4.80 3.07
CA ALA A 240 14.40 6.11 2.71
C ALA A 240 14.64 6.95 3.98
N LEU A 241 13.68 6.98 4.90
CA LEU A 241 13.84 7.71 6.16
C LEU A 241 14.91 7.10 7.06
N GLU A 242 15.05 5.77 7.07
CA GLU A 242 16.16 5.12 7.77
C GLU A 242 17.52 5.58 7.23
N ILE A 243 17.67 5.68 5.90
CA ILE A 243 18.91 6.17 5.26
C ILE A 243 19.14 7.64 5.62
N ILE A 244 18.15 8.51 5.38
CA ILE A 244 18.22 9.95 5.64
C ILE A 244 18.57 10.26 7.09
N THR A 245 18.13 9.41 8.02
CA THR A 245 18.33 9.61 9.47
C THR A 245 19.49 8.79 10.03
N GLN A 246 20.34 8.22 9.17
CA GLN A 246 21.51 7.43 9.56
C GLN A 246 21.16 6.31 10.57
N GLY A 247 20.00 5.70 10.40
CA GLY A 247 19.49 4.62 11.26
C GLY A 247 18.89 5.05 12.59
N LYS A 248 18.71 6.35 12.87
CA LYS A 248 18.00 6.79 14.08
C LYS A 248 16.51 6.46 14.02
N PHE A 249 15.90 6.59 12.84
CA PHE A 249 14.65 5.91 12.53
C PHE A 249 14.97 4.60 11.80
N LYS A 250 14.14 3.60 12.02
CA LYS A 250 14.31 2.24 11.48
C LYS A 250 13.09 1.86 10.68
N ALA A 251 13.29 1.41 9.45
CA ALA A 251 12.22 0.85 8.65
C ALA A 251 11.61 -0.35 9.41
N VAL A 252 10.28 -0.46 9.40
CA VAL A 252 9.57 -1.45 10.22
C VAL A 252 9.24 -2.69 9.37
N PRO A 253 9.85 -3.86 9.65
CA PRO A 253 9.49 -5.09 8.95
C PRO A 253 8.09 -5.51 9.35
N HIS A 254 7.25 -5.79 8.36
CA HIS A 254 5.85 -6.10 8.60
C HIS A 254 5.29 -7.07 7.56
N PHE A 255 4.25 -7.80 7.96
CA PHE A 255 3.57 -8.79 7.14
C PHE A 255 2.07 -8.80 7.46
N VAL A 256 1.27 -9.41 6.59
CA VAL A 256 -0.17 -9.56 6.80
C VAL A 256 -0.53 -11.03 6.76
N ARG A 257 -1.24 -11.48 7.80
CA ARG A 257 -1.75 -12.83 7.93
C ARG A 257 -3.23 -12.91 7.55
N GLY A 258 -3.55 -13.93 6.77
CA GLY A 258 -4.87 -14.38 6.39
C GLY A 258 -5.66 -15.03 7.51
N SER A 259 -6.94 -15.27 7.22
CA SER A 259 -7.75 -16.11 8.10
C SER A 259 -7.33 -17.56 7.94
N GLY A 260 -7.25 -18.28 9.07
CA GLY A 260 -6.89 -19.68 9.07
C GLY A 260 -7.91 -20.55 8.32
N PRO A 261 -7.53 -21.77 7.90
CA PRO A 261 -8.40 -22.64 7.12
C PRO A 261 -9.74 -22.91 7.82
N GLY A 262 -10.85 -22.68 7.11
CA GLY A 262 -12.20 -22.86 7.64
C GLY A 262 -12.65 -21.78 8.64
N ILE A 263 -11.80 -20.80 8.95
CA ILE A 263 -12.12 -19.62 9.77
C ILE A 263 -12.32 -18.43 8.83
N GLY A 264 -13.32 -17.61 9.12
CA GLY A 264 -13.51 -16.33 8.43
C GLY A 264 -14.29 -16.37 7.12
N GLY A 265 -14.79 -17.52 6.68
CA GLY A 265 -15.76 -17.61 5.59
C GLY A 265 -15.32 -16.86 4.32
N LYS A 266 -16.24 -16.11 3.69
CA LYS A 266 -15.93 -15.26 2.52
C LYS A 266 -15.62 -13.82 2.93
N VAL A 267 -14.87 -13.61 4.02
CA VAL A 267 -14.54 -12.27 4.51
C VAL A 267 -13.26 -11.75 3.86
N ALA A 268 -13.37 -10.60 3.21
CA ALA A 268 -12.27 -9.84 2.66
C ALA A 268 -11.73 -8.81 3.67
N ARG A 269 -10.44 -8.47 3.53
CA ARG A 269 -9.77 -7.40 4.29
C ARG A 269 -9.31 -6.29 3.37
N ASN A 270 -9.61 -5.04 3.72
CA ASN A 270 -9.32 -3.86 2.89
C ASN A 270 -8.57 -2.80 3.68
N THR A 271 -7.52 -2.23 3.08
CA THR A 271 -6.70 -1.16 3.69
C THR A 271 -6.15 -0.23 2.63
N LEU A 272 -6.05 1.06 2.92
CA LEU A 272 -5.30 1.99 2.11
C LEU A 272 -3.95 2.31 2.78
N ALA A 273 -2.87 2.15 2.03
CA ALA A 273 -1.53 2.60 2.39
C ALA A 273 -1.15 3.80 1.52
N VAL A 274 -0.61 4.86 2.12
CA VAL A 274 -0.07 6.04 1.43
C VAL A 274 1.40 6.19 1.78
N PHE A 275 2.26 5.90 0.81
CA PHE A 275 3.71 5.99 0.88
C PHE A 275 4.15 7.41 0.52
N THR A 276 4.49 8.19 1.53
CA THR A 276 5.22 9.45 1.31
C THR A 276 6.66 9.10 0.97
N GLN A 277 7.16 9.62 -0.14
CA GLN A 277 8.48 9.29 -0.65
C GLN A 277 9.15 10.52 -1.24
N PRO A 278 10.48 10.64 -1.20
CA PRO A 278 11.21 11.73 -1.85
C PRO A 278 10.96 11.78 -3.35
N ASN A 279 11.19 12.93 -3.97
CA ASN A 279 11.25 12.99 -5.42
C ASN A 279 12.41 12.17 -5.95
N LEU A 280 12.31 11.71 -7.20
CA LEU A 280 13.38 10.96 -7.86
C LEU A 280 14.76 11.66 -7.84
N TRP A 281 14.80 13.00 -7.77
CA TRP A 281 16.03 13.79 -7.68
C TRP A 281 16.48 14.13 -6.25
N ASP A 282 15.67 13.85 -5.23
CA ASP A 282 16.01 14.20 -3.86
C ASP A 282 17.11 13.27 -3.35
N LYS A 283 18.13 13.87 -2.73
CA LYS A 283 19.26 13.13 -2.13
C LYS A 283 18.80 12.40 -0.88
N LEU A 284 19.18 11.13 -0.75
CA LEU A 284 18.98 10.35 0.47
C LEU A 284 20.22 10.38 1.36
N ASP A 285 21.39 10.36 0.72
CA ASP A 285 22.71 10.46 1.32
C ASP A 285 23.68 11.12 0.30
N GLU A 286 24.98 11.19 0.63
CA GLU A 286 25.98 11.79 -0.25
C GLU A 286 26.16 11.04 -1.58
N GLY A 287 25.89 9.74 -1.60
CA GLY A 287 26.19 8.84 -2.72
C GLY A 287 25.03 8.61 -3.69
N ARG A 288 23.77 8.84 -3.28
CA ARG A 288 22.59 8.51 -4.10
C ARG A 288 21.39 9.42 -3.88
N ASP A 289 20.65 9.62 -4.96
CA ASP A 289 19.29 10.15 -4.94
C ASP A 289 18.26 9.02 -4.84
N PHE A 290 16.99 9.40 -4.69
CA PHE A 290 15.90 8.44 -4.58
C PHE A 290 15.71 7.62 -5.87
N ALA A 291 16.01 8.15 -7.06
CA ALA A 291 15.96 7.38 -8.31
C ALA A 291 16.96 6.21 -8.29
N ALA A 292 18.21 6.46 -7.88
CA ALA A 292 19.22 5.41 -7.77
C ALA A 292 18.84 4.36 -6.72
N PHE A 293 18.25 4.77 -5.60
CA PHE A 293 17.72 3.85 -4.58
C PHE A 293 16.54 3.03 -5.12
N ALA A 294 15.53 3.68 -5.70
CA ALA A 294 14.34 3.03 -6.23
C ALA A 294 14.67 1.99 -7.31
N LYS A 295 15.64 2.29 -8.19
CA LYS A 295 16.10 1.36 -9.23
C LYS A 295 16.61 0.04 -8.63
N GLN A 296 17.45 0.12 -7.60
CA GLN A 296 18.00 -1.06 -6.91
C GLN A 296 16.90 -1.91 -6.27
N THR A 297 15.84 -1.28 -5.80
CA THR A 297 14.74 -1.98 -5.13
C THR A 297 13.78 -2.63 -6.12
N VAL A 298 13.47 -1.95 -7.23
CA VAL A 298 12.60 -2.50 -8.27
C VAL A 298 13.27 -3.69 -8.98
N GLU A 299 14.58 -3.60 -9.31
CA GLU A 299 15.35 -4.70 -9.92
C GLU A 299 15.45 -5.95 -9.02
N LYS A 300 15.26 -5.82 -7.71
CA LYS A 300 15.22 -6.97 -6.79
C LYS A 300 13.85 -7.66 -6.77
N ASN A 301 12.77 -6.94 -7.09
CA ASN A 301 11.39 -7.37 -6.89
C ASN A 301 10.64 -7.68 -8.20
N HIS A 302 11.15 -7.25 -9.36
CA HIS A 302 10.57 -7.42 -10.70
C HIS A 302 11.66 -7.68 -11.74
#